data_AF-X7ZP79-F1
#
_entry.id   AF-X7ZP79-F1
#
_cell.length_a   1.000
_cell.length_b   1.000
_cell.length_c   1.000
_cell.angle_alpha   90.00
_cell.angle_beta   90.00
_cell.angle_gamma   90.00
#
_symmetry.space_group_name_H-M   'P 1'
#
loop_
_entity.id
_entity.type
_entity.pdbx_description
1 polymer ?
#
loop_
_entity_poly.entity_id
_entity_poly.type
_entity_poly.pdbx_seq_one_letter_code
_entity_poly.pdbx_strand_id
1 'polypeptide(L)'
;MFANLWEDATTDRPYRRITSEVRSIEGNTNVLVWVEAIQYGDGSLDQSAIDRPSVQIEANQEALSSRQARELAAALLTAADELDGWAKR
;
A
#
# COMPACT_ATOMS: atom_id res chain seq x y z
N MET A 1 -5.47 8.06 2.74
CA MET A 1 -5.74 7.39 1.47
C MET A 1 -5.67 8.42 0.35
N PHE A 2 -4.74 8.20 -0.58
CA PHE A 2 -4.60 8.95 -1.82
C PHE A 2 -5.12 8.08 -2.97
N ALA A 3 -5.71 8.70 -3.99
CA ALA A 3 -6.21 8.00 -5.16
C ALA A 3 -5.69 8.70 -6.41
N ASN A 4 -5.07 7.93 -7.31
CA ASN A 4 -4.66 8.45 -8.62
C ASN A 4 -5.89 8.83 -9.45
N LEU A 5 -5.63 9.54 -10.55
CA LEU A 5 -6.63 9.74 -11.60
C LEU A 5 -7.09 8.38 -12.15
N TRP A 6 -8.32 8.33 -12.63
CA TRP A 6 -8.83 7.16 -13.33
C TRP A 6 -8.06 6.95 -14.63
N GLU A 7 -7.51 5.76 -14.78
CA GLU A 7 -6.93 5.23 -16.00
C GLU A 7 -8.02 4.55 -16.83
N ASP A 8 -7.82 4.49 -18.14
CA ASP A 8 -8.74 3.88 -19.10
C ASP A 8 -10.20 4.34 -18.97
N ALA A 9 -10.38 5.62 -18.62
CA ALA A 9 -11.66 6.29 -18.40
C ALA A 9 -12.61 6.29 -19.62
N THR A 10 -12.10 5.91 -20.79
CA THR A 10 -12.86 5.80 -22.04
C THR A 10 -13.26 4.37 -22.39
N THR A 11 -12.91 3.39 -21.55
CA THR A 11 -13.26 1.98 -21.71
C THR A 11 -14.34 1.55 -20.72
N ASP A 12 -14.90 0.35 -20.89
CA ASP A 12 -15.96 -0.17 -20.03
C ASP A 12 -15.49 -0.56 -18.61
N ARG A 13 -14.17 -0.47 -18.33
CA ARG A 13 -13.62 -0.87 -17.03
C ARG A 13 -12.52 0.09 -16.53
N PRO A 14 -12.87 1.36 -16.26
CA PRO A 14 -11.93 2.31 -15.70
C PRO A 14 -11.41 1.80 -14.36
N TYR A 15 -10.13 2.05 -14.10
CA TYR A 15 -9.47 1.65 -12.86
C TYR A 15 -8.57 2.77 -12.36
N ARG A 16 -8.17 2.71 -11.10
CA ARG A 16 -7.16 3.60 -10.53
C ARG A 16 -6.39 2.88 -9.44
N ARG A 17 -5.16 3.32 -9.24
CA ARG A 17 -4.38 2.95 -8.06
C ARG A 17 -4.80 3.81 -6.86
N ILE A 18 -5.02 3.15 -5.73
CA ILE A 18 -5.24 3.79 -4.43
C ILE A 18 -4.12 3.40 -3.48
N THR A 19 -3.64 4.36 -2.70
CA THR A 19 -2.53 4.16 -1.76
C THR A 19 -2.87 4.71 -0.38
N SER A 20 -2.39 4.04 0.67
CA SER A 20 -2.43 4.58 2.02
C SER A 20 -1.42 5.74 2.19
N GLU A 21 -1.38 6.29 3.40
CA GLU A 21 -0.21 7.05 3.82
C GLU A 21 1.06 6.18 3.73
N VAL A 22 2.16 6.79 3.28
CA VAL A 22 3.48 6.16 3.21
C VAL A 22 4.19 6.38 4.54
N ARG A 23 4.57 5.29 5.19
CA ARG A 23 5.29 5.30 6.47
C ARG A 23 6.77 5.08 6.22
N SER A 24 7.62 5.89 6.82
CA SER A 24 9.09 5.74 6.75
C SER A 24 9.67 5.43 8.14
N ILE A 25 10.91 4.93 8.16
CA ILE A 25 11.62 4.59 9.39
C ILE A 25 12.50 5.77 9.83
N GLU A 26 12.48 6.08 11.14
CA GLU A 26 13.20 7.25 11.64
C GLU A 26 14.72 7.07 11.49
N GLY A 27 15.34 8.04 10.83
CA GLY A 27 16.77 8.00 10.49
C GLY A 27 17.14 7.01 9.37
N ASN A 28 16.16 6.38 8.71
CA ASN A 28 16.35 5.67 7.44
C ASN A 28 15.08 5.77 6.56
N THR A 29 15.01 6.83 5.76
CA THR A 29 13.87 7.12 4.88
C THR A 29 13.84 6.28 3.59
N ASN A 30 14.83 5.40 3.37
CA ASN A 30 14.85 4.48 2.23
C ASN A 30 13.99 3.23 2.47
N VAL A 31 13.48 3.04 3.69
CA VAL A 31 12.52 2.00 4.01
C VAL A 31 11.14 2.64 4.09
N LEU A 32 10.28 2.28 3.14
CA LEU A 32 8.91 2.80 3.04
C LEU A 32 7.91 1.65 3.10
N VAL A 33 6.79 1.87 3.81
CA VAL A 33 5.68 0.90 3.94
C VAL A 33 4.36 1.60 3.67
N TRP A 34 3.55 1.02 2.79
CA TRP A 34 2.20 1.51 2.48
C TRP A 34 1.27 0.36 2.10
N VAL A 35 -0.04 0.64 2.00
CA VAL A 35 -1.04 -0.26 1.42
C VAL A 35 -1.38 0.26 0.02
N GLU A 36 -1.52 -0.65 -0.94
CA GLU A 36 -1.91 -0.32 -2.31
C GLU A 36 -2.96 -1.30 -2.82
N ALA A 37 -3.86 -0.81 -3.68
CA ALA A 37 -4.78 -1.62 -4.45
C ALA A 37 -5.13 -0.97 -5.79
N ILE A 38 -5.61 -1.78 -6.73
CA ILE A 38 -6.36 -1.28 -7.89
C ILE A 38 -7.84 -1.29 -7.57
N GLN A 39 -8.50 -0.15 -7.79
CA GLN A 39 -9.94 0.03 -7.66
C GLN A 39 -10.57 0.24 -9.04
N TYR A 40 -11.66 -0.45 -9.32
CA TYR A 40 -12.47 -0.28 -10.53
C TYR A 40 -13.56 0.79 -10.35
N GLY A 41 -14.14 1.26 -11.47
CA GLY A 41 -15.18 2.29 -11.48
C GLY A 41 -16.44 1.96 -10.68
N ASP A 42 -16.74 0.68 -10.47
CA ASP A 42 -17.83 0.20 -9.62
C ASP A 42 -17.48 0.17 -8.12
N GLY A 43 -16.26 0.58 -7.76
CA GLY A 43 -15.74 0.62 -6.40
C GLY A 43 -15.09 -0.69 -5.94
N SER A 44 -15.23 -1.79 -6.70
CA SER A 44 -14.60 -3.06 -6.37
C SER A 44 -13.07 -2.97 -6.45
N LEU A 45 -12.40 -3.79 -5.64
CA LEU A 45 -10.95 -3.90 -5.65
C LEU A 45 -10.53 -5.13 -6.45
N ASP A 46 -9.48 -4.99 -7.25
CA ASP A 46 -8.87 -6.11 -7.95
C ASP A 46 -8.47 -7.22 -6.95
N GLN A 47 -8.61 -8.49 -7.34
CA GLN A 47 -8.28 -9.66 -6.50
C GLN A 47 -7.27 -10.60 -7.18
N SER A 48 -6.74 -10.21 -8.33
CA SER A 48 -5.70 -10.93 -9.04
C SER A 48 -4.41 -10.99 -8.21
N ALA A 49 -3.58 -11.99 -8.48
CA ALA A 49 -2.38 -12.22 -7.68
C ALA A 49 -1.40 -11.02 -7.67
N ILE A 50 -1.45 -10.18 -8.70
CA ILE A 50 -0.54 -9.04 -8.88
C ILE A 50 -1.13 -7.78 -8.27
N ASP A 51 -2.40 -7.47 -8.56
CA ASP A 51 -3.00 -6.16 -8.27
C ASP A 51 -3.94 -6.15 -7.06
N ARG A 52 -4.06 -7.28 -6.35
CA ARG A 52 -4.86 -7.34 -5.13
C ARG A 52 -4.38 -6.36 -4.06
N PRO A 53 -5.29 -5.85 -3.21
CA PRO A 53 -4.97 -5.11 -2.01
C PRO A 53 -3.84 -5.77 -1.22
N SER A 54 -2.73 -5.05 -1.06
CA SER A 54 -1.51 -5.60 -0.49
C SER A 54 -0.75 -4.55 0.31
N VAL A 55 0.00 -5.01 1.32
CA VAL A 55 1.05 -4.20 1.95
C VAL A 55 2.27 -4.20 1.03
N GLN A 56 2.70 -3.01 0.65
CA GLN A 56 3.89 -2.75 -0.14
C GLN A 56 5.03 -2.33 0.77
N ILE A 57 6.25 -2.76 0.43
CA ILE A 57 7.48 -2.41 1.12
C ILE A 57 8.50 -2.04 0.05
N GLU A 58 9.00 -0.81 0.12
CA GLU A 58 10.20 -0.42 -0.61
C GLU A 58 11.37 -0.45 0.37
N ALA A 59 12.28 -1.37 0.13
CA ALA A 59 13.54 -1.47 0.83
C ALA A 59 14.56 -2.17 -0.07
N ASN A 60 15.78 -1.63 -0.12
CA ASN A 60 16.92 -2.31 -0.73
C ASN A 60 17.64 -3.16 0.35
N GLN A 61 18.96 -3.21 0.31
CA GLN A 61 19.79 -3.88 1.34
C GLN A 61 20.12 -2.90 2.48
N GLU A 62 19.08 -2.40 3.15
CA GLU A 62 19.23 -1.40 4.20
C GLU A 62 19.81 -2.00 5.49
N ALA A 63 20.86 -1.36 6.04
CA ALA A 63 21.47 -1.76 7.30
C ALA A 63 20.66 -1.20 8.48
N LEU A 64 19.69 -1.97 8.98
CA LEU A 64 18.83 -1.54 10.09
C LEU A 64 19.46 -1.83 11.45
N SER A 65 19.46 -0.84 12.32
CA SER A 65 19.65 -1.08 13.74
C SER A 65 18.49 -1.90 14.32
N SER A 66 18.67 -2.51 15.50
CA SER A 66 17.59 -3.26 16.15
C SER A 66 16.39 -2.39 16.51
N ARG A 67 16.57 -1.08 16.73
CA ARG A 67 15.48 -0.12 16.92
C ARG A 67 14.69 0.04 15.61
N GLN A 68 15.38 0.33 14.52
CA GLN A 68 14.76 0.53 13.20
C GLN A 68 14.07 -0.72 12.68
N ALA A 69 14.61 -1.92 12.95
CA ALA A 69 13.95 -3.17 12.61
C ALA A 69 12.60 -3.34 13.34
N ARG A 70 12.51 -2.90 14.61
CA ARG A 70 11.24 -2.92 15.36
C ARG A 70 10.26 -1.86 14.86
N GLU A 71 10.75 -0.69 14.47
CA GLU A 71 9.92 0.35 13.84
C GLU A 71 9.35 -0.15 12.51
N LEU A 72 10.14 -0.84 11.69
CA LEU A 72 9.66 -1.46 10.46
C LEU A 72 8.58 -2.50 10.75
N ALA A 73 8.79 -3.37 11.74
CA ALA A 73 7.76 -4.33 12.16
C ALA A 73 6.46 -3.63 12.60
N ALA A 74 6.55 -2.54 13.35
CA ALA A 74 5.37 -1.77 13.77
C ALA A 74 4.66 -1.11 12.59
N ALA A 75 5.40 -0.57 11.62
CA ALA A 75 4.83 0.01 10.40
C ALA A 75 4.09 -1.04 9.55
N LEU A 76 4.65 -2.26 9.45
CA LEU A 76 4.00 -3.38 8.76
C LEU A 76 2.70 -3.81 9.42
N LEU A 77 2.68 -3.91 10.75
CA LEU A 77 1.46 -4.25 11.50
C LEU A 77 0.38 -3.18 11.28
N THR A 78 0.76 -1.90 11.36
CA THR A 78 -0.18 -0.80 11.13
C THR A 78 -0.75 -0.82 9.71
N ALA A 79 0.08 -1.12 8.70
CA ALA A 79 -0.37 -1.25 7.32
C ALA A 79 -1.29 -2.47 7.11
N ALA A 80 -1.00 -3.59 7.79
CA ALA A 80 -1.86 -4.78 7.76
C ALA A 80 -3.25 -4.48 8.35
N ASP A 81 -3.31 -3.78 9.48
CA ASP A 81 -4.58 -3.36 10.11
C ASP A 81 -5.40 -2.44 9.18
N GLU A 82 -4.73 -1.54 8.46
CA GLU A 82 -5.38 -0.66 7.46
C GLU A 82 -5.94 -1.48 6.28
N LEU A 83 -5.16 -2.42 5.75
CA LEU A 83 -5.58 -3.32 4.68
C LEU A 83 -6.79 -4.17 5.07
N ASP A 84 -6.80 -4.72 6.29
CA ASP A 84 -7.94 -5.43 6.85
C ASP A 84 -9.20 -4.54 6.91
N GLY A 85 -9.02 -3.25 7.14
CA GLY A 85 -10.09 -2.26 7.09
C GLY A 85 -10.64 -2.04 5.68
N TRP A 86 -9.82 -2.19 4.63
CA TRP A 86 -10.26 -2.07 3.24
C TRP A 86 -11.08 -3.29 2.80
N ALA A 87 -10.74 -4.49 3.28
CA ALA A 87 -11.50 -5.70 2.99
C ALA A 87 -12.88 -5.78 3.69
N LYS A 88 -13.08 -4.99 4.75
CA LYS A 88 -14.32 -4.95 5.54
C LYS A 88 -15.34 -3.90 5.06
N ARG A 89 -15.00 -3.13 4.01
CA ARG A 89 -15.88 -2.12 3.39
C ARG A 89 -16.56 -2.68 2.16
#